data_AF-A0A935DN09-F1
#
_entry.id   AF-A0A935DN09-F1
#
_cell.length_a   1.000
_cell.length_b   1.000
_cell.length_c   1.000
_cell.angle_alpha   90.00
_cell.angle_beta   90.00
_cell.angle_gamma   90.00
#
_symmetry.space_group_name_H-M   'P 1'
#
loop_
_entity.id
_entity.type
_entity.pdbx_description
1 polymer ?
#
loop_
_entity_poly.entity_id
_entity_poly.type
_entity_poly.pdbx_seq_one_letter_code
_entity_poly.pdbx_strand_id
1 'polypeptide(L)'
;MSDETTTLLRVLVEGDARSVAEALHADVVFVQGDGTEHRGAEVVVAMFSGSDGEVRYAVVAIESASVRVELTVPGIPGAMRFTLHGASEAGRLVRVRVEA
;
A
#
# COMPACT_ATOMS: atom_id res chain seq x y z
N MET A 1 -11.32 6.62 -13.97
CA MET A 1 -9.95 6.68 -13.39
C MET A 1 -9.76 5.71 -12.21
N SER A 2 -10.70 4.83 -11.90
CA SER A 2 -10.61 3.99 -10.70
C SER A 2 -9.73 2.73 -10.90
N ASP A 3 -9.73 2.15 -12.11
CA ASP A 3 -8.95 0.95 -12.46
C ASP A 3 -7.42 1.16 -12.43
N GLU A 4 -6.95 2.36 -12.78
CA GLU A 4 -5.53 2.69 -12.74
C GLU A 4 -5.05 2.83 -11.29
N THR A 5 -5.83 3.52 -10.46
CA THR A 5 -5.51 3.70 -9.03
C THR A 5 -5.47 2.36 -8.30
N THR A 6 -6.43 1.48 -8.55
CA THR A 6 -6.43 0.14 -7.95
C THR A 6 -5.26 -0.70 -8.44
N THR A 7 -4.86 -0.57 -9.71
CA THR A 7 -3.64 -1.22 -10.23
C THR A 7 -2.39 -0.74 -9.49
N LEU A 8 -2.24 0.56 -9.27
CA LEU A 8 -1.11 1.12 -8.51
C LEU A 8 -1.13 0.67 -7.04
N LEU A 9 -2.31 0.60 -6.42
CA LEU A 9 -2.46 0.06 -5.06
C LEU A 9 -2.07 -1.41 -4.97
N ARG A 10 -2.35 -2.22 -6.00
CA ARG A 10 -1.87 -3.61 -6.05
C ARG A 10 -0.36 -3.68 -6.16
N VAL A 11 0.25 -2.83 -7.00
CA VAL A 11 1.71 -2.74 -7.09
C VAL A 11 2.33 -2.35 -5.74
N LEU A 12 1.71 -1.42 -5.01
CA LEU A 12 2.17 -1.04 -3.67
C LEU A 12 2.19 -2.23 -2.69
N VAL A 13 1.22 -3.15 -2.80
CA VAL A 13 1.03 -4.26 -1.86
C VAL A 13 1.82 -5.52 -2.26
N GLU A 14 1.83 -5.85 -3.55
CA GLU A 14 2.33 -7.14 -4.07
C GLU A 14 3.59 -6.98 -4.93
N GLY A 15 3.97 -5.74 -5.28
CA GLY A 15 5.11 -5.45 -6.13
C GLY A 15 6.44 -5.57 -5.41
N ASP A 16 7.51 -5.75 -6.19
CA ASP A 16 8.87 -5.59 -5.67
C ASP A 16 9.19 -4.12 -5.38
N ALA A 17 10.25 -3.87 -4.61
CA ALA A 17 10.65 -2.52 -4.19
C ALA A 17 10.81 -1.53 -5.36
N ARG A 18 11.26 -2.02 -6.52
CA ARG A 18 11.42 -1.20 -7.73
C ARG A 18 10.06 -0.80 -8.29
N SER A 19 9.16 -1.76 -8.45
CA SER A 19 7.81 -1.54 -8.97
C SER A 19 7.03 -0.60 -8.06
N VAL A 20 7.17 -0.77 -6.75
CA VAL A 20 6.60 0.14 -5.75
C VAL A 20 7.16 1.55 -5.92
N ALA A 21 8.48 1.71 -6.02
CA ALA A 21 9.09 3.03 -6.21
C ALA A 21 8.63 3.72 -7.50
N GLU A 22 8.43 2.97 -8.59
CA GLU A 22 7.92 3.49 -9.87
C GLU A 22 6.44 3.92 -9.79
N ALA A 23 5.64 3.23 -8.97
CA ALA A 23 4.21 3.52 -8.77
C ALA A 23 3.92 4.74 -7.88
N LEU A 24 4.91 5.23 -7.12
CA LEU A 24 4.75 6.33 -6.17
C LEU A 24 5.15 7.68 -6.77
N HIS A 25 4.44 8.74 -6.38
CA HIS A 25 4.91 10.11 -6.55
C HIS A 25 6.01 10.39 -5.53
N ALA A 26 6.98 11.26 -5.88
CA ALA A 26 8.10 11.61 -5.00
C ALA A 26 7.62 12.12 -3.63
N ASP A 27 6.58 12.98 -3.63
CA ASP A 27 5.96 13.58 -2.45
C ASP A 27 4.73 12.81 -1.92
N VAL A 28 4.62 11.51 -2.20
CA VAL A 28 3.48 10.71 -1.75
C VAL A 28 3.27 10.82 -0.23
N VAL A 29 2.00 10.89 0.18
CA VAL A 29 1.60 10.86 1.60
C VAL A 29 0.89 9.54 1.90
N PHE A 30 1.48 8.72 2.75
CA PHE A 30 0.87 7.51 3.29
C PHE A 30 0.30 7.80 4.69
N VAL A 31 -0.98 7.47 4.90
CA VAL A 31 -1.71 7.73 6.15
C VAL A 31 -2.11 6.40 6.77
N GLN A 32 -1.62 6.12 7.97
CA GLN A 32 -1.98 4.93 8.74
C GLN A 32 -3.40 5.05 9.33
N GLY A 33 -3.95 3.93 9.81
CA GLY A 33 -5.31 3.87 10.35
C GLY A 33 -5.50 4.70 11.62
N ASP A 34 -4.41 5.03 12.32
CA ASP A 34 -4.37 5.93 13.48
C ASP A 34 -4.23 7.41 13.10
N GLY A 35 -4.10 7.72 11.80
CA GLY A 35 -3.89 9.07 11.26
C GLY A 35 -2.42 9.49 11.14
N THR A 36 -1.46 8.65 11.52
CA THR A 36 -0.03 8.95 11.35
C THR A 36 0.32 9.10 9.86
N GLU A 37 1.00 10.20 9.51
CA GLU A 37 1.42 10.48 8.14
C GLU A 37 2.91 10.16 7.91
N HIS A 38 3.20 9.50 6.80
CA HIS A 38 4.54 9.24 6.28
C HIS A 38 4.67 9.85 4.90
N ARG A 39 5.70 10.67 4.69
CA ARG A 39 5.87 11.44 3.47
C ARG A 39 7.13 11.00 2.74
N GLY A 40 7.02 10.90 1.42
CA GLY A 40 8.13 10.59 0.54
C GLY A 40 8.13 9.12 0.08
N ALA A 41 8.41 8.92 -1.21
CA ALA A 41 8.41 7.59 -1.82
C ALA A 41 9.37 6.61 -1.13
N GLU A 42 10.57 7.06 -0.73
CA GLU A 42 11.56 6.21 -0.06
C GLU A 42 11.05 5.66 1.28
N VAL A 43 10.37 6.50 2.06
CA VAL A 43 9.78 6.10 3.35
C VAL A 43 8.69 5.05 3.13
N VAL A 44 7.82 5.27 2.14
CA VAL A 44 6.75 4.33 1.81
C VAL A 44 7.32 3.01 1.27
N VAL A 45 8.30 3.04 0.36
CA VAL A 45 8.98 1.83 -0.13
C VAL A 45 9.58 1.04 1.04
N ALA A 46 10.24 1.71 2.00
CA ALA A 46 10.81 1.05 3.16
C ALA A 46 9.76 0.38 4.06
N MET A 47 8.53 0.90 4.13
CA MET A 47 7.45 0.25 4.90
C MET A 47 6.98 -1.07 4.29
N PHE A 48 6.89 -1.10 2.96
CA PHE A 48 6.45 -2.29 2.23
C PHE A 48 7.60 -3.27 1.96
N SER A 49 8.85 -2.80 1.98
CA SER A 49 10.06 -3.61 1.76
C SER A 49 10.74 -4.07 3.06
N GLY A 50 10.47 -3.40 4.18
CA GLY A 50 11.31 -3.40 5.39
C GLY A 50 10.90 -4.35 6.51
N SER A 51 10.03 -5.30 6.25
CA SER A 51 9.78 -6.39 7.21
C SER A 51 10.64 -7.58 6.84
N ASP A 52 11.73 -7.78 7.58
CA ASP A 52 12.67 -8.91 7.51
C ASP A 52 11.96 -10.24 7.19
N GLY A 53 11.86 -10.57 5.89
CA GLY A 53 11.52 -11.87 5.31
C GLY A 53 10.19 -12.55 5.69
N GLU A 54 9.47 -12.06 6.69
CA GLU A 54 8.46 -12.84 7.39
C GLU A 54 7.05 -12.33 7.15
N VAL A 55 6.87 -11.02 7.10
CA VAL A 55 5.55 -10.41 6.92
C VAL A 55 5.11 -10.51 5.45
N ARG A 56 3.88 -10.98 5.24
CA ARG A 56 3.30 -11.16 3.90
C ARG A 56 2.06 -10.30 3.74
N TYR A 57 2.05 -9.48 2.72
CA TYR A 57 0.89 -8.74 2.26
C TYR A 57 0.26 -9.47 1.06
N ALA A 58 -1.07 -9.48 0.98
CA ALA A 58 -1.80 -10.02 -0.17
C ALA A 58 -3.06 -9.18 -0.42
N VAL A 59 -3.37 -8.92 -1.70
CA VAL A 59 -4.65 -8.31 -2.06
C VAL A 59 -5.72 -9.40 -2.10
N VAL A 60 -6.75 -9.27 -1.26
CA VAL A 60 -7.82 -10.26 -1.13
C VAL A 60 -9.13 -9.83 -1.77
N ALA A 61 -9.30 -8.52 -2.01
CA ALA A 61 -10.41 -7.99 -2.79
C ALA A 61 -10.01 -6.67 -3.47
N ILE A 62 -10.60 -6.42 -4.64
CA ILE A 62 -10.48 -5.15 -5.35
C ILE A 62 -11.88 -4.54 -5.39
N GLU A 63 -11.96 -3.31 -4.91
CA GLU A 63 -13.16 -2.48 -4.94
C GLU A 63 -12.85 -1.26 -5.83
N SER A 64 -13.87 -0.51 -6.27
CA SER A 64 -13.70 0.45 -7.38
C SER A 64 -12.49 1.38 -7.21
N ALA A 65 -12.24 1.93 -6.01
CA ALA A 65 -11.14 2.85 -5.73
C ALA A 65 -10.27 2.43 -4.53
N SER A 66 -10.32 1.15 -4.17
CA SER A 66 -9.64 0.61 -2.99
C SER A 66 -9.25 -0.85 -3.17
N VAL A 67 -8.30 -1.31 -2.36
CA VAL A 67 -7.95 -2.73 -2.28
C VAL A 67 -8.04 -3.19 -0.83
N ARG A 68 -8.62 -4.37 -0.60
CA ARG A 68 -8.56 -5.03 0.71
C ARG A 68 -7.29 -5.85 0.78
N VAL A 69 -6.52 -5.63 1.84
CA VAL A 69 -5.23 -6.24 2.06
C VAL A 69 -5.33 -7.16 3.28
N GLU A 70 -4.77 -8.36 3.14
CA GLU A 70 -4.42 -9.20 4.27
C GLU A 70 -2.93 -9.07 4.58
N LEU A 71 -2.65 -8.90 5.87
CA LEU A 71 -1.32 -8.85 6.43
C LEU A 71 -1.13 -10.04 7.37
N THR A 72 -0.22 -10.94 6.98
CA THR A 72 0.16 -12.10 7.78
C THR A 72 1.53 -11.85 8.41
N VAL A 73 1.60 -11.94 9.73
CA VAL A 73 2.85 -11.78 10.50
C VAL A 73 3.20 -13.13 11.14
N PRO A 74 4.36 -13.72 10.84
CA PRO A 74 4.79 -14.97 11.46
C PRO A 74 4.82 -14.87 12.98
N GLY A 75 4.40 -15.96 13.63
CA GLY A 75 4.27 -16.01 15.09
C GLY A 75 3.00 -15.34 15.64
N ILE A 76 2.23 -14.58 14.84
CA ILE A 76 0.94 -14.01 15.23
C ILE A 76 -0.19 -14.83 14.61
N PRO A 77 -1.08 -15.45 15.41
CA PRO A 77 -2.24 -16.18 14.88
C PRO A 77 -3.21 -15.24 14.17
N GLY A 78 -3.58 -15.60 12.94
CA GLY A 78 -4.54 -14.86 12.11
C GLY A 78 -3.89 -13.87 11.15
N ALA A 79 -4.73 -13.29 10.28
CA ALA A 79 -4.34 -12.22 9.37
C ALA A 79 -5.03 -10.92 9.80
N MET A 80 -4.28 -9.83 9.81
CA MET A 80 -4.86 -8.50 9.95
C MET A 80 -5.43 -8.07 8.59
N ARG A 81 -6.63 -7.52 8.59
CA ARG A 81 -7.31 -7.04 7.38
C ARG A 81 -7.48 -5.54 7.47
N PHE A 82 -7.20 -4.85 6.37
CA PHE A 82 -7.45 -3.43 6.22
C PHE A 82 -7.70 -3.10 4.75
N THR A 83 -8.23 -1.92 4.50
CA THR A 83 -8.49 -1.39 3.17
C THR A 83 -7.52 -0.27 2.88
N LEU A 84 -6.92 -0.28 1.69
CA LEU A 84 -6.14 0.83 1.17
C LEU A 84 -6.98 1.64 0.20
N HIS A 85 -7.06 2.94 0.46
CA HIS A 85 -7.62 3.93 -0.45
C HIS A 85 -6.48 4.71 -1.09
N GLY A 86 -6.56 4.88 -2.41
CA GLY A 86 -5.55 5.58 -3.19
C GLY A 86 -6.11 6.84 -3.84
N ALA A 87 -5.25 7.84 -3.96
CA ALA A 87 -5.40 8.91 -4.94
C ALA A 87 -4.18 8.89 -5.86
N SER A 88 -4.43 9.01 -7.16
CA SER A 88 -3.38 9.03 -8.17
C SER A 88 -3.46 10.27 -9.05
N GLU A 89 -2.30 10.74 -9.48
CA GLU A 89 -2.13 11.82 -10.45
C GLU A 89 -1.03 11.44 -11.43
N ALA A 90 -1.26 11.67 -12.72
CA ALA A 90 -0.30 11.36 -13.80
C ALA A 90 0.29 9.92 -13.71
N GLY A 91 -0.55 8.93 -13.37
CA GLY A 91 -0.15 7.52 -13.28
C GLY A 91 0.69 7.16 -12.04
N ARG A 92 0.69 8.00 -11.00
CA ARG A 92 1.42 7.77 -9.75
C ARG A 92 0.54 8.00 -8.53
N LEU A 93 0.76 7.23 -7.47
CA LEU A 93 0.08 7.43 -6.19
C LEU A 93 0.64 8.69 -5.50
N VAL A 94 -0.26 9.64 -5.22
CA VAL A 94 0.04 10.86 -4.46
C VAL A 94 -0.43 10.79 -3.02
N ARG A 95 -1.44 9.95 -2.74
CA ARG A 95 -1.92 9.69 -1.38
C ARG A 95 -2.39 8.25 -1.24
N VAL A 96 -2.07 7.63 -0.12
CA VAL A 96 -2.55 6.31 0.27
C VAL A 96 -3.04 6.37 1.71
N ARG A 97 -4.21 5.81 2.01
CA ARG A 97 -4.80 5.80 3.35
C ARG A 97 -5.22 4.38 3.74
N VAL A 98 -4.86 3.99 4.96
CA VAL A 98 -5.31 2.75 5.60
C VAL A 98 -6.63 3.00 6.33
N GLU A 99 -7.61 2.14 6.10
CA GLU A 99 -8.88 2.09 6.84
C GLU A 99 -9.12 0.68 7.37
N ALA A 100 -9.59 0.56 8.62
CA ALA A 100 -9.85 -0.71 9.29
C ALA A 100 -11.22 -1.29 8.93
#